data_AF-A0A250X6Z9-F1
#
_entry.id   AF-A0A250X6Z9-F1
#
_cell.length_a   1.000
_cell.length_b   1.000
_cell.length_c   1.000
_cell.angle_alpha   90.00
_cell.angle_beta   90.00
_cell.angle_gamma   90.00
#
_symmetry.space_group_name_H-M   'P 1'
#
loop_
_entity.id
_entity.type
_entity.pdbx_description
1 polymer ?
#
loop_
_entity_poly.entity_id
_entity_poly.type
_entity_poly.pdbx_seq_one_letter_code
_entity_poly.pdbx_strand_id
1 'polypeptide(L)'
;MKSAAEVPDITYSAVASNQNFFRAMPLYAGGLGIVGVLANRLLAGVAPVVDASSSQSRIDVLGIFMSAVLLLTGLQWLSLKPREMLPAPLTGNEIFWQDPNIRLPPGASEELKWAWESLKACTRCKSLVLIYQGRNIFHAGFIAAGRRPGTAEAGELCNTAMQSGQGNYLANLVLYPGRFEFTDYLPEGIQGVVVQPVGKSGVLIAATDTIRGISRLDQAWLSTIADKFDVTLEKLVISKGVGFGVTK
;
A
#
# COMPACT_ATOMS: atom_id res chain seq x y z
N MET A 1 14.04 -21.49 -24.18
CA MET A 1 12.59 -21.28 -23.97
C MET A 1 12.42 -20.54 -22.66
N LYS A 2 12.06 -19.25 -22.70
CA LYS A 2 11.71 -18.49 -21.49
C LYS A 2 10.40 -19.09 -20.98
N SER A 3 10.45 -19.74 -19.82
CA SER A 3 9.25 -20.08 -19.07
C SER A 3 8.55 -18.76 -18.76
N ALA A 4 7.47 -18.46 -19.47
CA ALA A 4 6.58 -17.37 -19.12
C ALA A 4 6.00 -17.75 -17.75
N ALA A 5 6.55 -17.16 -16.69
CA ALA A 5 5.99 -17.30 -15.36
C ALA A 5 4.53 -16.82 -15.45
N GLU A 6 3.60 -17.73 -15.18
CA GLU A 6 2.19 -17.43 -15.12
C GLU A 6 1.97 -16.38 -14.03
N VAL A 7 1.60 -15.17 -14.46
CA VAL A 7 1.38 -14.04 -13.56
C VAL A 7 0.10 -14.33 -12.77
N PRO A 8 0.14 -14.38 -11.43
CA PRO A 8 -0.95 -14.90 -10.60
C PRO A 8 -2.26 -14.08 -10.60
N ASP A 9 -2.39 -13.04 -11.43
CA ASP A 9 -3.48 -12.05 -11.40
C ASP A 9 -4.30 -11.97 -12.71
N ILE A 10 -4.51 -13.11 -13.38
CA ILE A 10 -5.26 -13.13 -14.66
C ILE A 10 -6.72 -12.64 -14.46
N THR A 11 -7.33 -12.92 -13.30
CA THR A 11 -8.68 -12.45 -12.93
C THR A 11 -8.75 -10.95 -12.63
N TYR A 12 -7.74 -10.38 -11.97
CA TYR A 12 -7.67 -8.94 -11.75
C TYR A 12 -7.34 -8.19 -13.05
N SER A 13 -6.56 -8.78 -13.95
CA SER A 13 -6.14 -8.12 -15.20
C SER A 13 -7.31 -7.73 -16.11
N ALA A 14 -8.32 -8.61 -16.26
CA ALA A 14 -9.46 -8.36 -17.14
C ALA A 14 -10.40 -7.27 -16.57
N VAL A 15 -10.62 -7.27 -15.26
CA VAL A 15 -11.45 -6.26 -14.57
C VAL A 15 -10.72 -4.92 -14.49
N ALA A 16 -9.42 -4.93 -14.18
CA ALA A 16 -8.60 -3.74 -14.13
C ALA A 16 -8.47 -3.10 -15.53
N SER A 17 -8.24 -3.89 -16.58
CA SER A 17 -8.15 -3.39 -17.96
C SER A 17 -9.47 -2.82 -18.47
N ASN A 18 -10.61 -3.30 -17.96
CA ASN A 18 -11.95 -2.90 -18.41
C ASN A 18 -12.73 -2.17 -17.31
N GLN A 19 -12.04 -1.48 -16.40
CA GLN A 19 -12.66 -0.89 -15.21
C GLN A 19 -13.84 0.03 -15.55
N ASN A 20 -13.74 0.82 -16.63
CA ASN A 20 -14.81 1.70 -17.08
C ASN A 20 -16.05 0.92 -17.55
N PHE A 21 -15.86 -0.22 -18.23
CA PHE A 21 -16.95 -1.07 -18.70
C PHE A 21 -17.75 -1.65 -17.53
N PHE A 22 -17.05 -2.23 -16.54
CA PHE A 22 -17.69 -2.79 -15.35
C PHE A 22 -18.40 -1.71 -14.51
N ARG A 23 -17.82 -0.51 -14.40
CA ARG A 23 -18.44 0.62 -13.70
C ARG A 23 -19.67 1.17 -14.42
N ALA A 24 -19.73 1.05 -15.74
CA ALA A 24 -20.88 1.42 -16.56
C ALA A 24 -21.97 0.33 -16.60
N MET A 25 -21.74 -0.86 -16.03
CA MET A 25 -22.71 -1.96 -16.09
C MET A 25 -24.11 -1.59 -15.55
N PRO A 26 -24.24 -0.89 -14.40
CA PRO A 26 -25.55 -0.41 -13.93
C PRO A 26 -26.18 0.59 -14.91
N LEU A 27 -25.37 1.42 -15.58
CA LEU A 27 -25.85 2.37 -16.58
C LEU A 27 -26.44 1.63 -17.79
N TYR A 28 -25.74 0.62 -18.30
CA TYR A 28 -26.23 -0.20 -19.43
C TYR A 28 -27.49 -0.96 -19.05
N ALA A 29 -27.52 -1.59 -17.87
CA ALA A 29 -28.71 -2.31 -17.38
C ALA A 29 -29.91 -1.38 -17.19
N GLY A 30 -29.69 -0.19 -16.62
CA GLY A 30 -30.73 0.84 -16.47
C GLY A 30 -31.28 1.30 -17.81
N GLY A 31 -30.40 1.62 -18.77
CA GLY A 31 -30.77 2.03 -20.13
C GLY A 31 -31.54 0.96 -20.89
N LEU A 32 -31.07 -0.30 -20.86
CA LEU A 32 -31.78 -1.44 -21.45
C LEU A 32 -33.14 -1.68 -20.80
N GLY A 33 -33.27 -1.47 -19.49
CA GLY A 33 -34.54 -1.57 -18.78
C GLY A 33 -35.57 -0.53 -19.23
N ILE A 34 -35.18 0.74 -19.41
CA ILE A 34 -36.08 1.77 -19.96
C ILE A 34 -36.52 1.40 -21.38
N VAL A 35 -35.57 1.02 -22.24
CA VAL A 35 -35.86 0.60 -23.62
C VAL A 35 -36.79 -0.61 -23.62
N GLY A 36 -36.57 -1.58 -22.74
CA GLY A 36 -37.41 -2.76 -22.58
C GLY A 36 -38.85 -2.43 -22.16
N VAL A 37 -39.04 -1.55 -21.17
CA VAL A 37 -40.38 -1.12 -20.75
C VAL A 37 -41.11 -0.37 -21.87
N LEU A 38 -40.41 0.53 -22.57
CA LEU A 38 -40.98 1.27 -23.70
C LEU A 38 -41.33 0.33 -24.87
N ALA A 39 -40.46 -0.60 -25.22
CA ALA A 39 -40.71 -1.59 -26.26
C ALA A 39 -41.89 -2.51 -25.91
N ASN A 40 -41.96 -2.97 -24.66
CA ASN A 40 -43.08 -3.78 -24.18
C ASN A 40 -44.41 -3.02 -24.30
N ARG A 41 -44.44 -1.73 -23.95
CA ARG A 41 -45.64 -0.88 -24.12
C ARG A 41 -46.04 -0.69 -25.57
N LEU A 42 -45.07 -0.43 -26.46
CA LEU A 42 -45.32 -0.25 -27.89
C LEU A 42 -45.88 -1.53 -28.53
N LEU A 43 -45.30 -2.69 -28.22
CA LEU A 43 -45.72 -3.99 -28.75
C LEU A 43 -47.06 -4.45 -28.18
N ALA A 44 -47.36 -4.11 -26.92
CA ALA A 44 -48.64 -4.43 -26.29
C ALA A 44 -49.80 -3.56 -26.80
N GLY A 45 -49.55 -2.56 -27.66
CA GLY A 45 -50.59 -1.71 -28.25
C GLY A 45 -51.33 -0.82 -27.24
N VAL A 46 -50.76 -0.64 -26.04
CA VAL A 46 -51.35 0.18 -24.98
C VAL A 46 -51.03 1.65 -25.28
N ALA A 47 -52.07 2.49 -25.36
CA ALA A 47 -51.90 3.94 -25.51
C ALA A 47 -50.96 4.49 -24.41
N PRO A 48 -50.19 5.58 -24.65
CA PRO A 48 -49.19 6.10 -23.72
C PRO A 48 -49.83 6.85 -22.54
N VAL A 49 -50.87 6.26 -21.93
CA VAL A 49 -51.63 6.80 -20.83
C VAL A 49 -51.34 5.93 -19.62
N VAL A 50 -50.89 6.54 -18.53
CA VAL A 50 -50.55 5.85 -17.29
C VAL A 50 -51.85 5.53 -16.55
N ASP A 51 -52.57 4.51 -17.02
CA ASP A 51 -53.78 4.06 -16.32
C ASP A 51 -53.38 3.08 -15.21
N ALA A 52 -53.55 3.47 -13.94
CA ALA A 52 -53.11 2.70 -12.76
C ALA A 52 -53.96 1.46 -12.47
N SER A 53 -54.98 1.19 -13.29
CA SER A 53 -55.95 0.12 -13.09
C SER A 53 -55.36 -1.28 -13.32
N SER A 54 -54.41 -1.43 -14.25
CA SER A 54 -53.86 -2.74 -14.65
C SER A 54 -52.60 -3.14 -13.85
N SER A 55 -52.42 -4.45 -13.64
CA SER A 55 -51.17 -5.01 -13.10
C SER A 55 -49.96 -4.68 -13.96
N GLN A 56 -50.15 -4.55 -15.28
CA GLN A 56 -49.13 -4.15 -16.22
C GLN A 56 -48.58 -2.75 -15.92
N SER A 57 -49.46 -1.78 -15.69
CA SER A 57 -49.08 -0.40 -15.35
C SER A 57 -48.28 -0.32 -14.04
N ARG A 58 -48.64 -1.13 -13.03
CA ARG A 58 -47.89 -1.20 -11.76
C ARG A 58 -46.47 -1.73 -11.95
N ILE A 59 -46.30 -2.76 -12.77
CA ILE A 59 -44.97 -3.33 -13.08
C ILE A 59 -44.15 -2.35 -13.92
N ASP A 60 -44.76 -1.67 -14.89
CA ASP A 60 -44.07 -0.67 -15.72
C ASP A 60 -43.50 0.47 -14.85
N VAL A 61 -44.27 0.97 -13.87
CA VAL A 61 -43.81 2.01 -12.92
C VAL A 61 -42.62 1.51 -12.09
N LEU A 62 -42.69 0.28 -11.56
CA LEU A 62 -41.57 -0.32 -10.83
C LEU A 62 -40.34 -0.52 -11.72
N GLY A 63 -40.54 -0.93 -12.97
CA GLY A 63 -39.48 -1.11 -13.97
C GLY A 63 -38.78 0.20 -14.30
N ILE A 64 -39.54 1.27 -14.57
CA ILE A 64 -38.98 2.62 -14.81
C ILE A 64 -38.22 3.10 -13.58
N PHE A 65 -38.77 2.91 -12.38
CA PHE A 65 -38.12 3.32 -11.13
C PHE A 65 -36.79 2.57 -10.92
N MET A 66 -36.78 1.25 -11.08
CA MET A 66 -35.56 0.44 -10.98
C MET A 66 -34.51 0.84 -12.02
N SER A 67 -34.93 1.08 -13.27
CA SER A 67 -34.06 1.56 -14.33
C SER A 67 -33.47 2.94 -14.02
N ALA A 68 -34.26 3.87 -13.46
CA ALA A 68 -33.77 5.18 -13.06
C ALA A 68 -32.72 5.08 -11.94
N VAL A 69 -32.94 4.22 -10.93
CA VAL A 69 -31.97 3.97 -9.85
C VAL A 69 -30.66 3.38 -10.41
N LEU A 70 -30.75 2.42 -11.34
CA LEU A 70 -29.58 1.82 -11.99
C LEU A 70 -28.79 2.83 -12.84
N LEU A 71 -29.48 3.71 -13.57
CA LEU A 71 -28.85 4.81 -14.31
C LEU A 71 -28.09 5.75 -13.37
N LEU A 72 -28.73 6.22 -12.29
CA LEU A 72 -28.09 7.10 -11.31
C LEU A 72 -26.89 6.44 -10.65
N THR A 73 -26.99 5.14 -10.32
CA THR A 73 -25.90 4.35 -9.75
C THR A 73 -24.73 4.25 -10.73
N GLY A 74 -25.00 3.94 -12.00
CA GLY A 74 -23.97 3.86 -13.04
C GLY A 74 -23.28 5.21 -13.29
N LEU A 75 -24.04 6.30 -13.33
CA LEU A 75 -23.50 7.65 -13.42
C LEU A 75 -22.62 7.98 -12.22
N GLN A 76 -23.10 7.72 -11.00
CA GLN A 76 -22.33 7.93 -9.77
C GLN A 76 -21.02 7.14 -9.80
N TRP A 77 -21.07 5.88 -10.22
CA TRP A 77 -19.89 5.03 -10.33
C TRP A 77 -18.92 5.53 -11.39
N LEU A 78 -19.36 6.12 -12.50
CA LEU A 78 -18.46 6.73 -13.50
C LEU A 78 -17.87 8.07 -13.03
N SER A 79 -18.63 8.85 -12.25
CA SER A 79 -18.20 10.14 -11.72
C SER A 79 -17.15 10.01 -10.61
N LEU A 80 -17.19 8.95 -9.80
CA LEU A 80 -16.27 8.74 -8.68
C LEU A 80 -14.87 8.27 -9.12
N LYS A 81 -14.09 9.09 -9.83
CA LYS A 81 -12.72 8.69 -10.18
C LYS A 81 -11.85 8.56 -8.92
N PRO A 82 -11.12 7.44 -8.72
CA PRO A 82 -10.12 7.34 -7.68
C PRO A 82 -9.13 8.49 -7.81
N ARG A 83 -8.86 9.20 -6.71
CA ARG A 83 -7.83 10.25 -6.71
C ARG A 83 -6.48 9.58 -6.84
N GLU A 84 -5.79 9.82 -7.94
CA GLU A 84 -4.42 9.37 -8.11
C GLU A 84 -3.50 10.16 -7.16
N MET A 85 -2.74 9.42 -6.36
CA MET A 85 -1.73 10.00 -5.48
C MET A 85 -0.41 9.95 -6.24
N LEU A 86 -0.01 11.12 -6.77
CA LEU A 86 1.19 11.27 -7.56
C LEU A 86 2.44 11.10 -6.66
N PRO A 87 3.43 10.30 -7.08
CA PRO A 87 4.72 10.21 -6.41
C PRO A 87 5.39 11.58 -6.29
N ALA A 88 5.88 11.90 -5.09
CA ALA A 88 6.75 13.04 -4.90
C ALA A 88 8.15 12.73 -5.47
N PRO A 89 8.85 13.73 -6.07
CA PRO A 89 10.22 13.54 -6.51
C PRO A 89 11.11 13.24 -5.30
N LEU A 90 11.90 12.17 -5.39
CA LEU A 90 12.86 11.80 -4.36
C LEU A 90 14.23 12.40 -4.68
N THR A 91 14.81 13.11 -3.73
CA THR A 91 16.17 13.65 -3.84
C THR A 91 17.12 12.79 -3.01
N GLY A 92 17.95 11.99 -3.67
CA GLY A 92 18.87 11.07 -3.00
C GLY A 92 19.47 10.03 -3.93
N ASN A 93 20.42 9.26 -3.41
CA ASN A 93 21.03 8.14 -4.13
C ASN A 93 20.33 6.84 -3.75
N GLU A 94 20.17 5.92 -4.70
CA GLU A 94 19.75 4.55 -4.40
C GLU A 94 20.97 3.75 -3.92
N ILE A 95 20.83 3.07 -2.79
CA ILE A 95 21.87 2.29 -2.14
C ILE A 95 21.36 0.91 -1.76
N PHE A 96 22.31 -0.01 -1.61
CA PHE A 96 22.12 -1.26 -0.91
C PHE A 96 23.31 -1.42 0.04
N TRP A 97 23.08 -1.13 1.32
CA TRP A 97 24.11 -1.13 2.34
C TRP A 97 23.76 -2.09 3.47
N GLN A 98 24.79 -2.79 3.92
CA GLN A 98 24.74 -3.70 5.06
C GLN A 98 25.98 -3.42 5.91
N ASP A 99 25.85 -3.48 7.23
CA ASP A 99 26.95 -3.17 8.12
C ASP A 99 28.12 -4.17 7.95
N PRO A 100 29.30 -3.73 7.48
CA PRO A 100 30.43 -4.61 7.27
C PRO A 100 31.09 -5.11 8.57
N ASN A 101 30.81 -4.45 9.70
CA ASN A 101 31.43 -4.78 10.99
C ASN A 101 30.64 -5.82 11.79
N ILE A 102 29.47 -6.25 11.28
CA ILE A 102 28.61 -7.22 11.94
C ILE A 102 28.74 -8.56 11.23
N ARG A 103 28.99 -9.62 12.00
CA ARG A 103 28.93 -10.98 11.49
C ARG A 103 27.48 -11.46 11.50
N LEU A 104 26.80 -11.27 10.38
CA LEU A 104 25.45 -11.76 10.17
C LEU A 104 25.42 -13.31 10.15
N PRO A 105 24.34 -13.94 10.64
CA PRO A 105 24.13 -15.38 10.51
C PRO A 105 24.15 -15.84 9.03
N PRO A 106 24.52 -17.10 8.76
CA PRO A 106 24.53 -17.63 7.40
C PRO A 106 23.13 -17.52 6.79
N GLY A 107 23.05 -17.01 5.55
CA GLY A 107 21.78 -16.77 4.84
C GLY A 107 21.11 -15.42 5.14
N ALA A 108 21.38 -14.77 6.28
CA ALA A 108 20.71 -13.52 6.66
C ALA A 108 20.90 -12.39 5.64
N SER A 109 22.10 -12.29 5.02
CA SER A 109 22.38 -11.32 3.96
C SER A 109 21.50 -11.54 2.72
N GLU A 110 21.26 -12.80 2.33
CA GLU A 110 20.42 -13.13 1.19
C GLU A 110 18.94 -12.90 1.53
N GLU A 111 18.54 -13.15 2.78
CA GLU A 111 17.19 -12.89 3.25
C GLU A 111 16.85 -11.40 3.29
N LEU A 112 17.78 -10.55 3.77
CA LEU A 112 17.62 -9.09 3.75
C LEU A 112 17.49 -8.58 2.32
N LYS A 113 18.33 -9.10 1.42
CA LYS A 113 18.26 -8.79 -0.01
C LYS A 113 16.92 -9.20 -0.62
N TRP A 114 16.49 -10.43 -0.37
CA TRP A 114 15.22 -10.97 -0.86
C TRP A 114 14.03 -10.16 -0.34
N ALA A 115 14.02 -9.78 0.93
CA ALA A 115 12.96 -8.98 1.53
C ALA A 115 12.86 -7.60 0.88
N TRP A 116 14.00 -6.94 0.65
CA TRP A 116 14.02 -5.66 -0.05
C TRP A 116 13.52 -5.79 -1.49
N GLU A 117 14.03 -6.76 -2.26
CA GLU A 117 13.61 -6.98 -3.65
C GLU A 117 12.11 -7.31 -3.73
N SER A 118 11.60 -8.13 -2.81
CA SER A 118 10.18 -8.47 -2.72
C SER A 118 9.32 -7.26 -2.38
N LEU A 119 9.74 -6.45 -1.40
CA LEU A 119 9.02 -5.23 -1.03
C LEU A 119 9.03 -4.19 -2.16
N LYS A 120 10.17 -4.01 -2.83
CA LYS A 120 10.31 -3.09 -3.97
C LYS A 120 9.44 -3.54 -5.16
N ALA A 121 9.29 -4.84 -5.38
CA ALA A 121 8.50 -5.40 -6.48
C ALA A 121 6.99 -5.39 -6.21
N CYS A 122 6.57 -5.68 -4.98
CA CYS A 122 5.15 -5.87 -4.64
C CYS A 122 4.49 -4.64 -4.00
N THR A 123 5.27 -3.68 -3.53
CA THR A 123 4.74 -2.50 -2.80
C THR A 123 5.30 -1.19 -3.37
N ARG A 124 4.78 -0.05 -2.88
CA ARG A 124 5.33 1.29 -3.20
C ARG A 124 6.47 1.70 -2.26
N CYS A 125 7.17 0.75 -1.66
CA CYS A 125 8.32 1.01 -0.81
C CYS A 125 9.50 1.54 -1.64
N LYS A 126 10.14 2.61 -1.15
CA LYS A 126 11.27 3.29 -1.79
C LYS A 126 12.53 3.28 -0.95
N SER A 127 12.40 3.09 0.36
CA SER A 127 13.53 2.95 1.27
C SER A 127 13.16 2.01 2.40
N LEU A 128 14.08 1.13 2.76
CA LEU A 128 13.93 0.16 3.84
C LEU A 128 15.15 0.26 4.75
N VAL A 129 14.92 0.47 6.04
CA VAL A 129 15.96 0.60 7.06
C VAL A 129 15.66 -0.38 8.18
N LEU A 130 16.65 -1.15 8.59
CA LEU A 130 16.58 -2.06 9.71
C LEU A 130 17.58 -1.63 10.77
N ILE A 131 17.05 -1.26 11.93
CA ILE A 131 17.84 -0.92 13.11
C ILE A 131 17.62 -2.03 14.13
N TYR A 132 18.69 -2.62 14.64
CA TYR A 132 18.63 -3.70 15.61
C TYR A 132 19.67 -3.48 16.70
N GLN A 133 19.25 -3.62 17.96
CA GLN A 133 20.01 -3.29 19.17
C GLN A 133 20.66 -1.89 19.11
N GLY A 134 19.92 -0.91 18.61
CA GLY A 134 20.37 0.49 18.51
C GLY A 134 21.36 0.77 17.38
N ARG A 135 21.61 -0.19 16.48
CA ARG A 135 22.55 -0.05 15.36
C ARG A 135 21.85 -0.29 14.02
N ASN A 136 22.13 0.53 13.02
CA ASN A 136 21.67 0.30 11.66
C ASN A 136 22.43 -0.89 11.05
N ILE A 137 21.71 -1.98 10.78
CA ILE A 137 22.29 -3.20 10.20
C ILE A 137 22.15 -3.20 8.67
N PHE A 138 21.05 -2.63 8.17
CA PHE A 138 20.69 -2.73 6.77
C PHE A 138 19.90 -1.50 6.31
N HIS A 139 20.30 -0.95 5.16
CA HIS A 139 19.63 0.17 4.52
C HIS A 139 19.63 -0.04 3.01
N ALA A 140 18.46 -0.20 2.42
CA ALA A 140 18.29 -0.34 0.99
C ALA A 140 17.27 0.65 0.41
N GLY A 141 17.44 1.00 -0.86
CA GLY A 141 16.62 2.00 -1.55
C GLY A 141 17.22 3.39 -1.44
N PHE A 142 16.38 4.42 -1.42
CA PHE A 142 16.87 5.80 -1.41
C PHE A 142 17.35 6.26 -0.03
N ILE A 143 18.46 7.00 0.01
CA ILE A 143 19.02 7.67 1.20
C ILE A 143 19.04 9.19 1.00
N ALA A 144 18.95 9.95 2.09
CA ALA A 144 19.15 11.40 2.10
C ALA A 144 20.45 11.82 1.39
N ALA A 145 20.36 12.88 0.56
CA ALA A 145 21.51 13.42 -0.15
C ALA A 145 22.61 13.87 0.82
N GLY A 146 23.85 13.43 0.58
CA GLY A 146 25.01 13.78 1.42
C GLY A 146 25.15 13.00 2.74
N ARG A 147 24.20 12.12 3.08
CA ARG A 147 24.32 11.21 4.23
C ARG A 147 25.01 9.91 3.86
N ARG A 148 25.75 9.34 4.82
CA ARG A 148 26.36 8.02 4.68
C ARG A 148 25.40 6.96 5.24
N PRO A 149 25.31 5.79 4.61
CA PRO A 149 24.54 4.70 5.19
C PRO A 149 25.16 4.24 6.51
N GLY A 150 24.33 3.68 7.40
CA GLY A 150 24.74 3.25 8.75
C GLY A 150 24.58 4.30 9.85
N THR A 151 24.17 5.54 9.52
CA THR A 151 23.92 6.61 10.52
C THR A 151 22.46 6.70 10.94
N ALA A 152 21.64 5.70 10.64
CA ALA A 152 20.22 5.72 11.00
C ALA A 152 20.06 5.32 12.45
N GLU A 153 19.34 6.15 13.22
CA GLU A 153 19.07 5.93 14.63
C GLU A 153 17.57 5.83 14.86
N ALA A 154 17.19 5.02 15.86
CA ALA A 154 15.80 4.84 16.24
C ALA A 154 15.35 6.03 17.11
N GLY A 155 14.39 6.80 16.61
CA GLY A 155 13.76 7.87 17.38
C GLY A 155 12.69 7.37 18.36
N GLU A 156 11.95 8.30 18.95
CA GLU A 156 10.95 8.02 19.99
C GLU A 156 9.80 7.14 19.49
N LEU A 157 9.36 7.32 18.24
CA LEU A 157 8.30 6.50 17.66
C LEU A 157 8.74 5.05 17.48
N CYS A 158 9.99 4.87 17.04
CA CYS A 158 10.61 3.56 16.89
C CYS A 158 10.72 2.85 18.25
N ASN A 159 11.15 3.58 19.28
CA ASN A 159 11.25 3.06 20.64
C ASN A 159 9.89 2.65 21.20
N THR A 160 8.86 3.46 20.97
CA THR A 160 7.48 3.15 21.37
C THR A 160 6.94 1.92 20.63
N ALA A 161 7.24 1.78 19.33
CA ALA A 161 6.86 0.61 18.55
C ALA A 161 7.54 -0.67 19.09
N MET A 162 8.83 -0.60 19.44
CA MET A 162 9.55 -1.72 20.06
C MET A 162 8.99 -2.11 21.43
N GLN A 163 8.59 -1.14 22.26
CA GLN A 163 8.02 -1.40 23.59
C GLN A 163 6.60 -1.97 23.51
N SER A 164 5.78 -1.44 22.61
CA SER A 164 4.39 -1.88 22.43
C SER A 164 4.27 -3.17 21.62
N GLY A 165 5.28 -3.52 20.83
CA GLY A 165 5.23 -4.63 19.86
C GLY A 165 4.24 -4.38 18.72
N GLN A 166 3.74 -3.16 18.56
CA GLN A 166 2.78 -2.79 17.52
C GLN A 166 3.43 -1.86 16.50
N GLY A 167 3.29 -2.21 15.22
CA GLY A 167 3.69 -1.34 14.13
C GLY A 167 2.81 -0.09 14.03
N ASN A 168 3.39 1.00 13.54
CA ASN A 168 2.68 2.24 13.31
C ASN A 168 2.87 2.70 11.85
N TYR A 169 1.80 3.19 11.23
CA TYR A 169 1.82 3.71 9.87
C TYR A 169 1.50 5.20 9.83
N LEU A 170 2.52 6.00 9.50
CA LEU A 170 2.41 7.41 9.21
C LEU A 170 2.00 7.60 7.74
N ALA A 171 0.69 7.70 7.50
CA ALA A 171 0.14 7.81 6.15
C ALA A 171 0.42 9.16 5.45
N ASN A 172 0.74 10.19 6.23
CA ASN A 172 1.20 11.49 5.75
C ASN A 172 2.25 12.02 6.72
N LEU A 173 3.52 11.85 6.37
CA LEU A 173 4.66 12.23 7.21
C LEU A 173 4.71 13.74 7.48
N VAL A 174 4.17 14.57 6.59
CA VAL A 174 4.13 16.03 6.76
C VAL A 174 3.31 16.44 7.99
N LEU A 175 2.25 15.67 8.31
CA LEU A 175 1.37 15.94 9.45
C LEU A 175 1.94 15.49 10.79
N TYR A 176 3.04 14.72 10.78
CA TYR A 176 3.63 14.19 11.99
C TYR A 176 4.69 15.16 12.55
N PRO A 177 4.51 15.71 13.77
CA PRO A 177 5.44 16.68 14.35
C PRO A 177 6.85 16.13 14.56
N GLY A 178 6.97 14.84 14.88
CA GLY A 178 8.24 14.14 15.12
C GLY A 178 8.96 13.67 13.86
N ARG A 179 8.54 14.08 12.65
CA ARG A 179 9.06 13.57 11.37
C ARG A 179 10.57 13.74 11.19
N PHE A 180 11.19 14.62 11.97
CA PHE A 180 12.62 14.89 11.93
C PHE A 180 13.46 13.63 12.22
N GLU A 181 12.93 12.69 13.04
CA GLU A 181 13.58 11.41 13.32
C GLU A 181 13.81 10.57 12.06
N PHE A 182 13.03 10.79 11.00
CA PHE A 182 13.15 10.09 9.73
C PHE A 182 13.94 10.88 8.68
N THR A 183 13.89 12.22 8.72
CA THR A 183 14.59 13.07 7.74
C THR A 183 16.11 12.97 7.84
N ASP A 184 16.64 12.47 8.96
CA ASP A 184 18.08 12.30 9.14
C ASP A 184 18.71 11.27 8.19
N TYR A 185 17.96 10.26 7.77
CA TYR A 185 18.45 9.18 6.91
C TYR A 185 17.54 8.86 5.72
N LEU A 186 16.27 9.24 5.72
CA LEU A 186 15.38 9.09 4.56
C LEU A 186 15.52 10.28 3.59
N PRO A 187 15.35 10.07 2.28
CA PRO A 187 15.43 11.14 1.29
C PRO A 187 14.31 12.17 1.45
N GLU A 188 14.57 13.38 0.97
CA GLU A 188 13.52 14.37 0.80
C GLU A 188 12.49 13.85 -0.22
N GLY A 189 11.22 14.13 0.03
CA GLY A 189 10.10 13.67 -0.81
C GLY A 189 9.34 12.46 -0.25
N ILE A 190 9.83 11.79 0.80
CA ILE A 190 9.04 10.75 1.48
C ILE A 190 7.75 11.33 2.04
N GLN A 191 6.63 10.68 1.70
CA GLN A 191 5.29 11.08 2.09
C GLN A 191 4.68 10.17 3.15
N GLY A 192 5.17 8.94 3.29
CA GLY A 192 4.65 7.99 4.28
C GLY A 192 5.71 7.04 4.78
N VAL A 193 5.57 6.61 6.03
CA VAL A 193 6.52 5.72 6.71
C VAL A 193 5.76 4.69 7.54
N VAL A 194 6.12 3.42 7.39
CA VAL A 194 5.72 2.33 8.28
C VAL A 194 6.88 2.05 9.21
N VAL A 195 6.59 2.04 10.51
CA VAL A 195 7.50 1.62 11.57
C VAL A 195 6.99 0.29 12.08
N GLN A 196 7.73 -0.78 11.88
CA GLN A 196 7.35 -2.12 12.28
C GLN A 196 8.40 -2.68 13.26
N PRO A 197 8.04 -3.05 14.49
CA PRO A 197 8.99 -3.65 15.42
C PRO A 197 9.45 -5.02 14.92
N VAL A 198 10.72 -5.32 15.18
CA VAL A 198 11.38 -6.61 14.95
C VAL A 198 11.75 -7.14 16.33
N GLY A 199 10.86 -7.94 16.91
CA GLY A 199 10.96 -8.36 18.31
C GLY A 199 10.99 -7.17 19.27
N LYS A 200 11.78 -7.29 20.35
CA LYS A 200 11.93 -6.24 21.38
C LYS A 200 13.11 -5.31 21.16
N SER A 201 14.02 -5.70 20.28
CA SER A 201 15.34 -5.05 20.15
C SER A 201 15.56 -4.43 18.79
N GLY A 202 14.62 -4.55 17.83
CA GLY A 202 14.79 -3.98 16.51
C GLY A 202 13.53 -3.33 15.97
N VAL A 203 13.73 -2.56 14.92
CA VAL A 203 12.69 -1.86 14.18
C VAL A 203 13.04 -1.85 12.70
N LEU A 204 12.03 -2.14 11.88
CA LEU A 204 12.05 -2.07 10.44
C LEU A 204 11.24 -0.84 10.01
N ILE A 205 11.87 0.04 9.26
CA ILE A 205 11.30 1.30 8.78
C ILE A 205 11.18 1.20 7.26
N ALA A 206 9.96 1.24 6.74
CA ALA A 206 9.67 1.21 5.30
C ALA A 206 9.05 2.53 4.86
N ALA A 207 9.61 3.18 3.85
CA ALA A 207 9.21 4.52 3.42
C ALA A 207 8.64 4.53 2.00
N THR A 208 7.69 5.42 1.74
CA THR A 208 7.06 5.61 0.41
C THR A 208 7.02 7.08 0.00
N ASP A 209 7.04 7.30 -1.31
CA ASP A 209 6.97 8.60 -2.00
C ASP A 209 5.52 9.09 -2.25
N THR A 210 4.52 8.32 -1.81
CA THR A 210 3.09 8.68 -1.97
C THR A 210 2.37 8.72 -0.63
N ILE A 211 1.51 9.74 -0.45
CA ILE A 211 0.61 9.81 0.71
C ILE A 211 -0.28 8.57 0.69
N ARG A 212 -0.51 7.91 1.83
CA ARG A 212 -1.33 6.68 1.91
C ARG A 212 -0.91 5.59 0.90
N GLY A 213 0.37 5.56 0.53
CA GLY A 213 0.92 4.67 -0.50
C GLY A 213 1.05 3.20 -0.11
N ILE A 214 0.92 2.90 1.19
CA ILE A 214 1.07 1.54 1.73
C ILE A 214 -0.30 1.04 2.19
N SER A 215 -0.75 -0.08 1.62
CA SER A 215 -2.03 -0.71 1.94
C SER A 215 -1.97 -1.52 3.25
N ARG A 216 -3.13 -1.99 3.72
CA ARG A 216 -3.18 -2.90 4.88
C ARG A 216 -2.51 -4.25 4.61
N LEU A 217 -2.59 -4.74 3.37
CA LEU A 217 -1.91 -5.98 2.98
C LEU A 217 -0.39 -5.80 3.03
N ASP A 218 0.11 -4.66 2.54
CA ASP A 218 1.53 -4.33 2.59
C ASP A 218 2.04 -4.21 4.04
N GLN A 219 1.23 -3.65 4.94
CA GLN A 219 1.53 -3.58 6.37
C GLN A 219 1.60 -4.98 7.01
N ALA A 220 0.65 -5.87 6.69
CA ALA A 220 0.68 -7.25 7.17
C ALA A 220 1.90 -8.02 6.61
N TRP A 221 2.26 -7.76 5.35
CA TRP A 221 3.46 -8.31 4.73
C TRP A 221 4.74 -7.83 5.42
N LEU A 222 4.84 -6.52 5.69
CA LEU A 222 5.95 -5.94 6.46
C LEU A 222 6.03 -6.52 7.88
N SER A 223 4.90 -6.72 8.56
CA SER A 223 4.85 -7.39 9.86
C SER A 223 5.39 -8.81 9.79
N THR A 224 5.00 -9.57 8.77
CA THR A 224 5.44 -10.96 8.61
C THR A 224 6.93 -11.04 8.29
N ILE A 225 7.46 -10.11 7.49
CA ILE A 225 8.89 -9.97 7.24
C ILE A 225 9.64 -9.61 8.53
N ALA A 226 9.09 -8.70 9.33
CA ALA A 226 9.68 -8.31 10.62
C ALA A 226 9.74 -9.49 11.60
N ASP A 227 8.68 -10.29 11.69
CA ASP A 227 8.66 -11.51 12.50
C ASP A 227 9.72 -12.52 12.03
N LYS A 228 9.88 -12.67 10.71
CA LYS A 228 10.95 -13.51 10.14
C LYS A 228 12.35 -12.97 10.48
N PHE A 229 12.54 -11.66 10.40
CA PHE A 229 13.80 -11.03 10.76
C PHE A 229 14.13 -11.19 12.24
N ASP A 230 13.14 -11.19 13.13
CA ASP A 230 13.38 -11.44 14.56
C ASP A 230 14.05 -12.81 14.75
N VAL A 231 13.53 -13.86 14.11
CA VAL A 231 14.11 -15.22 14.16
C VAL A 231 15.50 -15.27 13.51
N THR A 232 15.69 -14.60 12.37
CA THR A 232 16.99 -14.59 11.69
C THR A 232 18.06 -13.84 12.49
N LEU A 233 17.69 -12.75 13.17
CA LEU A 233 18.59 -11.87 13.92
C LEU A 233 18.76 -12.30 15.38
N GLU A 234 17.95 -13.21 15.90
CA GLU A 234 18.11 -13.77 17.26
C GLU A 234 19.51 -14.38 17.45
N LYS A 235 20.07 -14.99 16.41
CA LYS A 235 21.41 -15.60 16.40
C LYS A 235 22.55 -14.61 16.17
N LEU A 236 22.23 -13.33 16.01
CA LEU A 236 23.19 -12.31 15.65
C LEU A 236 23.95 -11.86 16.91
N VAL A 237 25.26 -12.11 16.92
CA VAL A 237 26.15 -11.64 17.98
C VAL A 237 26.69 -10.27 17.57
N ILE A 238 26.10 -9.21 18.11
CA ILE A 238 26.71 -7.89 18.02
C ILE A 238 27.85 -7.86 19.03
N SER A 239 29.09 -7.89 18.54
CA SER A 239 30.23 -7.43 19.34
C SER A 239 29.90 -6.02 19.80
N LYS A 240 29.72 -5.82 21.11
CA LYS A 240 29.59 -4.48 21.70
C LYS A 240 30.87 -3.72 21.37
N GLY A 241 30.89 -3.06 20.22
CA GLY A 241 31.85 -2.02 19.91
C GLY A 241 31.69 -0.96 21.00
N VAL A 242 32.81 -0.57 21.60
CA VAL A 242 32.89 0.40 22.68
C VAL A 242 32.09 1.64 22.29
N GLY A 243 30.89 1.78 22.84
CA GLY A 243 30.12 3.00 22.73
C GLY A 243 30.89 4.11 23.45
N PHE A 244 31.45 5.04 22.69
CA PHE A 244 31.78 6.35 23.22
C PHE A 244 30.47 6.99 23.69
N GLY A 245 30.25 7.00 24.99
CA GLY A 245 29.02 7.55 25.57
C GLY A 245 28.63 7.02 26.95
N VAL A 246 29.60 6.61 27.77
CA VAL A 246 29.40 6.59 29.23
C VAL A 246 30.08 7.84 29.77
N THR A 247 29.39 8.97 29.70
CA THR A 247 29.69 10.07 30.62
C THR A 247 29.14 9.68 31.99
N LYS A 248 30.02 9.83 32.98
CA LYS A 248 29.82 9.62 34.42
C LYS A 248 28.50 10.15 34.95
#